data_AF-A0A941ANG5-F1
#
_entry.id   AF-A0A941ANG5-F1
#
_cell.length_a   1.000
_cell.length_b   1.000
_cell.length_c   1.000
_cell.angle_alpha   90.00
_cell.angle_beta   90.00
_cell.angle_gamma   90.00
#
_symmetry.space_group_name_H-M   'P 1'
#
loop_
_entity.id
_entity.type
_entity.pdbx_description
1 polymer ?
#
loop_
_entity_poly.entity_id
_entity_poly.type
_entity_poly.pdbx_seq_one_letter_code
_entity_poly.pdbx_strand_id
1 'polypeptide(L)'
;MQRGIEAQGIPTTLITLDVEQSSLQRPPRAIHPKTFKFGHSLGKPNDKATQAKVLEVALAELMERQEPGNIHEVDFPSYNK
;
A
#
# COMPACT_ATOMS: atom_id res chain seq x y z
N MET A 1 -3.88 -13.96 -5.40
CA MET A 1 -4.56 -13.22 -6.49
C MET A 1 -3.59 -12.35 -7.28
N GLN A 2 -2.85 -11.40 -6.67
CA GLN A 2 -1.93 -10.48 -7.39
C GLN A 2 -0.95 -11.15 -8.37
N ARG A 3 -0.30 -12.27 -7.99
CA ARG A 3 0.63 -12.98 -8.89
C ARG A 3 0.01 -13.39 -10.22
N GLY A 4 -1.27 -13.78 -10.22
CA GLY A 4 -1.98 -14.16 -11.45
C GLY A 4 -2.33 -12.95 -12.33
N ILE A 5 -2.45 -11.75 -11.75
CA ILE A 5 -2.66 -10.49 -12.47
C ILE A 5 -1.34 -10.02 -13.09
N GLU A 6 -0.23 -10.07 -12.32
CA GLU A 6 1.11 -9.73 -12.82
C GLU A 6 1.55 -10.64 -13.97
N ALA A 7 1.23 -11.94 -13.90
CA ALA A 7 1.55 -12.90 -14.96
C ALA A 7 0.87 -12.59 -16.30
N GLN A 8 -0.19 -11.78 -16.28
CA GLN A 8 -0.88 -11.28 -17.48
C GLN A 8 -0.34 -9.93 -17.95
N GLY A 9 0.74 -9.43 -17.35
CA GLY A 9 1.37 -8.15 -17.70
C GLY A 9 0.72 -6.93 -17.04
N ILE A 10 -0.15 -7.12 -16.04
CA ILE A 10 -0.78 -6.01 -15.31
C ILE A 10 -0.06 -5.81 -13.97
N PRO A 11 0.69 -4.71 -13.79
CA PRO A 11 1.41 -4.46 -12.54
C PRO A 11 0.45 -4.04 -11.42
N THR A 12 0.75 -4.46 -10.20
CA THR A 12 -0.09 -4.30 -9.01
C THR A 12 0.70 -3.76 -7.83
N THR A 13 0.01 -3.06 -6.93
CA THR A 13 0.55 -2.57 -5.66
C THR A 13 -0.49 -2.86 -4.58
N LEU A 14 -0.05 -3.20 -3.36
CA LEU A 14 -0.91 -3.47 -2.22
C LEU A 14 -0.77 -2.36 -1.18
N ILE A 15 -1.89 -1.83 -0.72
CA ILE A 15 -1.94 -0.95 0.45
C ILE A 15 -2.47 -1.79 1.61
N THR A 16 -1.65 -2.03 2.63
CA THR A 16 -2.00 -2.94 3.73
C THR A 16 -2.00 -2.27 5.10
N LEU A 17 -2.91 -2.72 5.95
CA LEU A 17 -2.91 -2.42 7.39
C LEU A 17 -2.57 -3.65 8.24
N ASP A 18 -2.64 -4.85 7.64
CA ASP A 18 -2.27 -6.10 8.29
C ASP A 18 -0.94 -6.60 7.70
N VAL A 19 0.15 -6.07 8.24
CA VAL A 19 1.51 -6.34 7.78
C VAL A 19 1.85 -7.82 7.94
N GLU A 20 1.47 -8.45 9.05
CA GLU A 20 1.77 -9.86 9.30
C GLU A 20 1.11 -10.77 8.27
N GLN A 21 -0.21 -10.65 8.08
CA GLN A 21 -0.93 -11.47 7.09
C GLN A 21 -0.47 -11.19 5.66
N SER A 22 -0.20 -9.93 5.33
CA SER A 22 0.24 -9.55 3.99
C SER A 22 1.64 -10.08 3.67
N SER A 23 2.54 -10.09 4.65
CA SER A 23 3.89 -10.63 4.50
C SER A 23 3.87 -12.10 4.12
N LEU A 24 2.96 -12.89 4.70
CA LEU A 24 2.79 -14.31 4.37
C LEU A 24 2.38 -14.52 2.89
N GLN A 25 1.59 -13.59 2.32
CA GLN A 25 1.19 -13.65 0.91
C GLN A 25 2.33 -13.29 -0.04
N ARG A 26 3.36 -12.60 0.46
CA ARG A 26 4.52 -12.09 -0.30
C ARG A 26 4.06 -11.34 -1.55
N PRO A 27 3.36 -10.19 -1.39
CA PRO A 27 2.93 -9.38 -2.52
C PRO A 27 4.14 -8.91 -3.33
N PRO A 28 3.98 -8.67 -4.65
CA PRO A 28 5.07 -8.17 -5.47
C PRO A 28 5.61 -6.81 -4.98
N ARG A 29 4.68 -5.94 -4.55
CA ARG A 29 4.93 -4.57 -4.09
C ARG A 29 3.87 -4.21 -3.06
N ALA A 30 4.25 -3.55 -1.97
CA ALA A 30 3.30 -3.13 -0.95
C ALA A 30 3.78 -1.91 -0.14
N ILE A 31 2.82 -1.11 0.31
CA ILE A 31 3.02 -0.06 1.31
C ILE A 31 2.16 -0.30 2.56
N HIS A 32 2.68 0.13 3.70
CA HIS A 32 1.97 0.16 4.97
C HIS A 32 1.92 1.58 5.55
N PRO A 33 0.75 2.23 5.57
CA PRO A 33 0.56 3.51 6.26
C PRO A 33 0.62 3.32 7.79
N LYS A 34 1.80 3.50 8.41
CA LYS A 34 2.07 3.01 9.78
C LYS A 34 1.14 3.55 10.88
N THR A 35 0.59 4.75 10.67
CA THR A 35 -0.24 5.44 11.66
C THR A 35 -1.74 5.21 11.46
N PHE A 36 -2.13 4.52 10.39
CA PHE A 36 -3.54 4.36 10.05
C PHE A 36 -4.23 3.35 10.97
N LYS A 37 -5.49 3.62 11.28
CA LYS A 37 -6.32 2.68 12.05
C LYS A 37 -6.86 1.61 11.11
N PHE A 38 -7.09 0.41 11.62
CA PHE A 38 -7.81 -0.64 10.89
C PHE A 38 -9.12 -0.09 10.30
N GLY A 39 -9.36 -0.38 9.02
CA GLY A 39 -10.49 0.15 8.25
C GLY A 39 -10.24 1.50 7.56
N HIS A 40 -9.14 2.19 7.87
CA HIS A 40 -8.78 3.48 7.25
C HIS A 40 -7.61 3.33 6.27
N SER A 41 -7.56 2.28 5.43
CA SER A 41 -6.38 1.97 4.60
C SER A 41 -5.95 3.10 3.65
N LEU A 42 -6.87 4.01 3.32
CA LEU A 42 -6.61 5.19 2.48
C LEU A 42 -6.66 6.51 3.26
N GLY A 43 -6.85 6.49 4.58
CA GLY A 43 -7.01 7.67 5.43
C GLY A 43 -8.44 7.85 5.97
N LYS A 44 -8.71 9.01 6.58
CA LYS A 44 -10.02 9.33 7.17
C LYS A 44 -11.11 9.47 6.09
N PRO A 45 -12.39 9.22 6.42
CA PRO A 45 -13.49 9.56 5.53
C PRO A 45 -13.44 11.02 5.09
N ASN A 46 -13.68 11.28 3.80
CA ASN A 46 -13.68 12.61 3.17
C ASN A 46 -12.35 13.41 3.23
N ASP A 47 -11.25 12.84 3.72
CA ASP A 47 -9.93 13.46 3.63
C ASP A 47 -9.29 13.19 2.27
N LYS A 48 -9.80 13.90 1.26
CA LYS A 48 -9.35 13.76 -0.14
C LYS A 48 -7.83 13.96 -0.29
N ALA A 49 -7.24 14.84 0.51
CA ALA A 49 -5.82 15.16 0.40
C ALA A 49 -4.96 13.96 0.83
N THR A 50 -5.24 13.38 2.01
CA THR A 50 -4.53 12.17 2.46
C THR A 50 -4.81 11.00 1.54
N GLN A 51 -6.06 10.79 1.12
CA GLN A 51 -6.44 9.69 0.23
C GLN A 51 -5.70 9.75 -1.11
N ALA A 52 -5.64 10.93 -1.74
CA ALA A 52 -4.89 11.12 -2.97
C ALA A 52 -3.39 10.82 -2.76
N LYS A 53 -2.82 11.30 -1.66
CA LYS A 53 -1.40 11.06 -1.34
C LYS A 53 -1.08 9.58 -1.17
N VAL A 54 -1.96 8.82 -0.50
CA VAL A 54 -1.80 7.37 -0.33
C VAL A 54 -1.77 6.66 -1.69
N LEU A 55 -2.70 7.02 -2.59
CA LEU A 55 -2.74 6.44 -3.94
C LEU A 55 -1.49 6.81 -4.76
N GLU A 56 -1.03 8.05 -4.70
CA GLU A 56 0.20 8.47 -5.37
C GLU A 56 1.42 7.66 -4.91
N VAL A 57 1.58 7.46 -3.60
CA VAL A 57 2.69 6.68 -3.05
C VAL A 57 2.57 5.21 -3.46
N ALA A 58 1.37 4.63 -3.37
CA ALA A 58 1.16 3.25 -3.78
C ALA A 58 1.48 3.03 -5.28
N LEU A 59 1.09 3.98 -6.14
CA LEU A 59 1.38 3.94 -7.58
C LEU A 59 2.86 4.19 -7.88
N ALA A 60 3.56 5.00 -7.08
CA ALA A 60 5.00 5.20 -7.22
C ALA A 60 5.78 3.89 -7.06
N GLU A 61 5.29 2.96 -6.22
CA GLU A 61 5.92 1.65 -6.08
C GLU A 61 5.95 0.84 -7.38
N LEU A 62 5.08 1.11 -8.35
CA LEU A 62 5.11 0.43 -9.64
C LEU A 62 6.41 0.70 -10.42
N MET A 63 7.08 1.81 -10.13
CA MET A 63 8.36 2.18 -10.72
C MET A 63 9.56 1.63 -9.94
N GLU A 64 9.34 1.22 -8.69
CA GLU A 64 10.38 0.72 -7.81
C GLU A 64 10.61 -0.77 -8.00
N ARG A 65 11.89 -1.17 -8.03
CA ARG A 65 12.26 -2.59 -8.07
C ARG A 65 12.21 -3.14 -6.66
N GLN A 66 11.15 -3.87 -6.33
CA GLN A 66 10.99 -4.54 -5.04
C GLN A 66 11.22 -6.06 -5.10
N GLU A 67 11.58 -6.62 -3.94
CA GLU A 67 11.55 -8.06 -3.71
C GLU A 67 10.19 -8.48 -3.14
N PRO A 68 9.60 -9.60 -3.61
CA PRO A 68 8.30 -10.05 -3.12
C PRO A 68 8.26 -10.31 -1.61
N GLY A 69 7.35 -9.64 -0.93
CA GLY A 69 7.19 -9.66 0.53
C GLY A 69 7.85 -8.49 1.25
N ASN A 70 8.58 -7.62 0.55
CA ASN A 70 8.99 -6.34 1.13
C ASN A 70 7.78 -5.41 1.23
N ILE A 71 7.62 -4.77 2.39
CA ILE A 71 6.52 -3.83 2.66
C ILE A 71 7.15 -2.51 3.10
N HIS A 72 6.95 -1.45 2.33
CA HIS A 72 7.47 -0.14 2.66
C HIS A 72 6.55 0.55 3.67
N GLU A 73 7.07 0.88 4.84
CA GLU A 73 6.34 1.71 5.80
C GLU A 73 6.38 3.17 5.35
N VAL A 74 5.21 3.81 5.37
CA VAL A 74 5.06 5.20 4.93
C VAL A 74 4.32 5.99 6.00
N ASP A 75 4.88 7.16 6.33
CA ASP A 75 4.26 8.13 7.22
C ASP A 75 3.40 9.13 6.44
N PHE A 76 2.17 9.33 6.90
CA PHE A 76 1.25 10.34 6.40
C PHE A 76 0.89 11.32 7.54
N PRO A 77 1.68 12.39 7.75
CA PRO A 77 1.49 13.31 8.88
C PRO A 77 0.13 13.99 8.94
N SER A 78 -0.57 14.12 7.80
CA SER A 78 -1.91 14.69 7.71
C SER A 78 -2.97 13.86 8.43
N TYR A 79 -2.76 12.55 8.58
CA TYR A 79 -3.77 11.66 9.18
C TYR A 79 -3.98 11.87 10.68
N ASN A 80 -2.96 12.33 11.40
CA ASN A 80 -3.03 12.59 12.83
C ASN A 80 -3.58 13.99 13.19
N LYS A 81 -3.79 14.85 12.18
CA LYS A 81 -4.45 16.15 12.34
C LYS A 81 -5.96 15.98 12.29
#